data_AF-A0A351F8M9-F1
#
_entry.id   AF-A0A351F8M9-F1
#
_cell.length_a   1.000
_cell.length_b   1.000
_cell.length_c   1.000
_cell.angle_alpha   90.00
_cell.angle_beta   90.00
_cell.angle_gamma   90.00
#
_symmetry.space_group_name_H-M   'P 1'
#
loop_
_entity.id
_entity.type
_entity.pdbx_description
1 polymer ?
#
loop_
_entity_poly.entity_id
_entity_poly.type
_entity_poly.pdbx_seq_one_letter_code
_entity_poly.pdbx_strand_id
1 'polypeptide(L)'
;HHGHQTFDVDICSAYPTAMMLVPAIDYSNPIARELPKNHVLTLDDFVVDGILNPMLPLFARVTYRFPPNCLFPNLKRNSEDDDKAPCYPLAEDTPVYCSGPELYVALKMGAEITVVNGVVANVLKDNAGKTVYPYRHIVSELVKARSDAANAHGKNCLEAKLYKFIINSLYGKIAQNVHDIYSPDKTRANNSESLITNNVSASLITSFTRSVLFASFCGIHESGYHVYSATTDGLINDMPFDKFNALPLFGLRECLTESRAIITDDANPKVWEVKHEQTDLLNITTRGNASLTVADPEHNVLGGVIARNGAGSENPELPKESYENRKAFILSVASRTGKISAKYKQYTLLSEMQKSNCPYTESSHLKNLSMDFDMKRKPVKESLRAEYLEIDGESYEIAHIETVPFENNAEYLLYKAVADKQRCLRTVADWLRFFNDIECSLSGVASGPREDENYRWKCFKDCIAGHRAGMWDIPYLDTQGLSVKQKVEWLQSINECPSHVFNRKTWDKLSEKSYIKKILPYDILKDTLERIVSLSSAPELEEAEADLTTNRDVAICNTT
;
A
#
# COMPACT_ATOMS: atom_id res chain seq x y z
N HIS A 1 1.18 4.47 -16.25
CA HIS A 1 0.38 5.66 -16.62
C HIS A 1 1.23 6.53 -17.54
N HIS A 2 1.08 6.38 -18.85
CA HIS A 2 1.88 7.08 -19.85
C HIS A 2 1.04 8.19 -20.48
N GLY A 3 1.30 9.45 -20.14
CA GLY A 3 0.75 10.58 -20.91
C GLY A 3 0.32 11.83 -20.15
N HIS A 4 0.27 11.82 -18.82
CA HIS A 4 -0.04 13.02 -18.03
C HIS A 4 1.18 13.48 -17.26
N GLN A 5 1.41 14.79 -17.27
CA GLN A 5 2.36 15.43 -16.38
C GLN A 5 1.85 15.34 -14.94
N THR A 6 2.70 14.90 -14.03
CA THR A 6 2.39 14.76 -12.61
C THR A 6 3.42 15.50 -11.78
N PHE A 7 2.96 16.02 -10.65
CA PHE A 7 3.75 16.81 -9.70
C PHE A 7 3.73 16.12 -8.35
N ASP A 8 4.90 15.92 -7.76
CA ASP A 8 5.06 15.54 -6.35
C ASP A 8 5.19 16.82 -5.52
N VAL A 9 4.18 17.12 -4.70
CA VAL A 9 4.04 18.40 -4.01
C VAL A 9 3.94 18.19 -2.50
N ASP A 10 4.72 18.96 -1.74
CA ASP A 10 4.78 18.90 -0.29
C ASP A 10 4.35 20.22 0.37
N ILE A 11 3.75 20.14 1.55
CA ILE A 11 3.55 21.30 2.43
C ILE A 11 4.93 21.80 2.89
N CYS A 12 5.19 23.09 2.72
CA CYS A 12 6.42 23.72 3.21
C CYS A 12 6.52 23.62 4.75
N SER A 13 7.50 22.86 5.23
CA SER A 13 7.75 22.66 6.68
C SER A 13 6.47 22.28 7.43
N ALA A 14 5.79 21.21 7.01
CA ALA A 14 4.44 20.87 7.44
C ALA A 14 4.19 20.91 8.97
N TYR A 15 5.00 20.19 9.77
CA TYR A 15 4.84 20.18 11.23
C TYR A 15 5.20 21.52 11.88
N PRO A 16 6.31 22.19 11.53
CA PRO A 16 6.57 23.56 11.98
C PRO A 16 5.42 24.52 11.68
N THR A 17 4.83 24.46 10.49
CA THR A 17 3.66 25.24 10.09
C THR A 17 2.47 24.91 11.02
N ALA A 18 2.16 23.63 11.20
CA ALA A 18 1.10 23.22 12.12
C ALA A 18 1.32 23.67 13.58
N MET A 19 2.56 23.63 14.08
CA MET A 19 2.91 24.08 15.44
C MET A 19 2.55 25.54 15.71
N MET A 20 2.62 26.41 14.72
CA MET A 20 2.30 27.84 14.89
C MET A 20 0.83 28.10 15.20
N LEU A 21 -0.03 27.14 14.84
CA LEU A 21 -1.48 27.22 14.95
C LEU A 21 -2.01 26.56 16.22
N VAL A 22 -1.17 25.82 16.96
CA VAL A 22 -1.59 25.13 18.18
C VAL A 22 -1.60 26.10 19.36
N PRO A 23 -2.77 26.37 19.97
CA PRO A 23 -2.83 27.18 21.18
C PRO A 23 -2.34 26.39 22.40
N ALA A 24 -1.82 27.09 23.40
CA ALA A 24 -1.64 26.51 24.73
C ALA A 24 -3.01 26.24 25.36
N ILE A 25 -3.15 25.10 26.03
CA ILE A 25 -4.36 24.76 26.81
C ILE A 25 -4.22 25.30 28.22
N ASP A 26 -5.30 25.85 28.76
CA ASP A 26 -5.38 26.21 30.18
C ASP A 26 -5.62 24.96 31.03
N TYR A 27 -4.54 24.29 31.46
CA TYR A 27 -4.66 23.09 32.29
C TYR A 27 -5.19 23.36 33.71
N SER A 28 -5.29 24.61 34.15
CA SER A 28 -5.94 24.94 35.42
C SER A 28 -7.47 24.88 35.34
N ASN A 29 -8.01 25.12 34.14
CA ASN A 29 -9.43 24.99 33.81
C ASN A 29 -9.60 24.43 32.38
N PRO A 30 -9.31 23.14 32.14
CA PRO A 30 -9.05 22.64 30.80
C PRO A 30 -10.28 22.47 29.91
N ILE A 31 -11.48 22.34 30.48
CA ILE A 31 -12.69 22.00 29.72
C ILE A 31 -13.53 23.26 29.55
N ALA A 32 -13.65 23.74 28.31
CA ALA A 32 -14.55 24.84 27.96
C ALA A 32 -15.99 24.35 27.80
N ARG A 33 -16.15 23.20 27.16
CA ARG A 33 -17.45 22.60 26.82
C ARG A 33 -17.31 21.09 26.71
N GLU A 34 -18.22 20.35 27.33
CA GLU A 34 -18.38 18.92 27.09
C GLU A 34 -19.31 18.69 25.89
N LEU A 35 -18.99 17.69 25.07
CA LEU A 35 -19.83 17.21 23.99
C LEU A 35 -20.53 15.93 24.46
N PRO A 36 -21.85 15.99 24.75
CA PRO A 36 -22.55 14.87 25.36
C PRO A 36 -22.69 13.71 24.38
N LYS A 37 -22.93 12.52 24.95
CA LYS A 37 -23.25 11.32 24.19
C LYS A 37 -24.47 11.55 23.29
N ASN A 38 -24.40 11.04 22.06
CA ASN A 38 -25.39 11.18 21.00
C ASN A 38 -25.54 12.61 20.45
N HIS A 39 -24.66 13.55 20.79
CA HIS A 39 -24.60 14.84 20.11
C HIS A 39 -24.22 14.64 18.64
N VAL A 40 -25.00 15.20 17.73
CA VAL A 40 -24.66 15.23 16.30
C VAL A 40 -23.78 16.43 16.06
N LEU A 41 -22.53 16.19 15.69
CA LEU A 41 -21.55 17.25 15.50
C LEU A 41 -21.85 18.03 14.22
N THR A 42 -21.75 19.35 14.28
CA THR A 42 -22.00 20.25 13.14
C THR A 42 -20.89 21.31 13.02
N LEU A 43 -20.86 22.07 11.91
CA LEU A 43 -19.89 23.16 11.77
C LEU A 43 -20.12 24.29 12.79
N ASP A 44 -21.33 24.44 13.33
CA ASP A 44 -21.62 25.44 14.38
C ASP A 44 -20.87 25.12 15.68
N ASP A 45 -20.53 23.85 15.92
CA ASP A 45 -19.70 23.45 17.06
C ASP A 45 -18.25 23.95 16.97
N PHE A 46 -17.83 24.41 15.80
CA PHE A 46 -16.51 24.98 15.53
C PHE A 46 -16.50 26.51 15.54
N VAL A 47 -17.64 27.16 15.75
CA VAL A 47 -17.73 28.62 15.79
C VAL A 47 -17.28 29.13 17.16
N VAL A 48 -16.29 30.02 17.17
CA VAL A 48 -15.77 30.73 18.35
C VAL A 48 -15.82 32.22 18.06
N ASP A 49 -16.46 32.99 18.94
CA ASP A 49 -16.63 34.45 18.79
C ASP A 49 -17.22 34.86 17.42
N GLY A 50 -18.15 34.04 16.89
CA GLY A 50 -18.80 34.27 15.60
C GLY A 50 -17.97 33.88 14.37
N ILE A 51 -16.78 33.32 14.56
CA ILE A 51 -15.87 32.92 13.49
C ILE A 51 -15.67 31.41 13.52
N LEU A 52 -15.76 30.77 12.35
CA LEU A 52 -15.51 29.34 12.20
C LEU A 52 -14.01 29.04 12.42
N ASN A 53 -13.69 28.18 13.38
CA ASN A 53 -12.32 27.87 13.77
C ASN A 53 -11.96 26.40 13.44
N PRO A 54 -11.27 26.14 12.30
CA PRO A 54 -10.87 24.77 11.95
C PRO A 54 -9.76 24.20 12.87
N MET A 55 -9.10 25.06 13.65
CA MET A 55 -8.08 24.70 14.63
C MET A 55 -8.62 24.58 16.06
N LEU A 56 -9.95 24.52 16.23
CA LEU A 56 -10.56 24.36 17.54
C LEU A 56 -9.96 23.14 18.28
N PRO A 57 -9.46 23.30 19.52
CA PRO A 57 -9.00 22.20 20.38
C PRO A 57 -10.14 21.28 20.86
N LEU A 58 -10.83 20.68 19.91
CA LEU A 58 -11.89 19.70 20.11
C LEU A 58 -11.29 18.30 20.04
N PHE A 59 -11.59 17.46 21.03
CA PHE A 59 -11.19 16.06 21.07
C PHE A 59 -12.41 15.21 21.38
N ALA A 60 -12.73 14.25 20.53
CA ALA A 60 -13.93 13.46 20.69
C ALA A 60 -13.71 12.01 20.26
N ARG A 61 -14.43 11.11 20.94
CA ARG A 61 -14.65 9.76 20.47
C ARG A 61 -15.97 9.72 19.72
N VAL A 62 -15.94 9.35 18.44
CA VAL A 62 -17.09 9.48 17.53
C VAL A 62 -17.36 8.20 16.76
N THR A 63 -18.60 8.00 16.35
CA THR A 63 -18.97 7.14 15.22
C THR A 63 -19.34 8.03 14.04
N TYR A 64 -19.20 7.53 12.81
CA TYR A 64 -19.42 8.37 11.65
C TYR A 64 -19.89 7.58 10.42
N ARG A 65 -20.48 8.31 9.48
CA ARG A 65 -20.81 7.85 8.14
C ARG A 65 -20.59 8.99 7.15
N PHE A 66 -19.73 8.76 6.17
CA PHE A 66 -19.58 9.64 5.02
C PHE A 66 -20.67 9.37 3.98
N PRO A 67 -20.98 10.34 3.10
CA PRO A 67 -21.82 10.10 1.93
C PRO A 67 -21.25 8.97 1.07
N PRO A 68 -22.08 8.13 0.42
CA PRO A 68 -21.62 7.01 -0.40
C PRO A 68 -20.68 7.40 -1.56
N ASN A 69 -20.75 8.65 -2.02
CA ASN A 69 -19.91 9.21 -3.07
C ASN A 69 -18.64 9.91 -2.54
N CYS A 70 -18.37 9.88 -1.23
CA CYS A 70 -17.15 10.46 -0.67
C CYS A 70 -15.94 9.59 -1.04
N LEU A 71 -15.11 10.06 -1.97
CA LEU A 71 -13.96 9.28 -2.45
C LEU A 71 -12.78 9.24 -1.46
N PHE A 72 -12.67 10.25 -0.59
CA PHE A 72 -11.55 10.44 0.34
C PHE A 72 -12.02 10.72 1.77
N PRO A 73 -12.72 9.77 2.44
CA PRO A 73 -12.98 9.90 3.87
C PRO A 73 -11.66 10.10 4.62
N ASN A 74 -11.66 10.99 5.61
CA ASN A 74 -10.44 11.45 6.26
C ASN A 74 -10.29 11.00 7.73
N LEU A 75 -11.29 10.29 8.27
CA LEU A 75 -11.23 9.74 9.62
C LEU A 75 -10.58 8.36 9.60
N LYS A 76 -9.44 8.25 10.27
CA LYS A 76 -8.65 7.01 10.30
C LYS A 76 -9.24 5.97 11.24
N ARG A 77 -9.15 4.71 10.85
CA ARG A 77 -9.22 3.55 11.74
C ARG A 77 -7.86 2.85 11.73
N ASN A 78 -7.28 2.67 12.92
CA ASN A 78 -6.19 1.74 13.13
C ASN A 78 -6.82 0.39 13.53
N SER A 79 -6.28 -0.72 13.05
CA SER A 79 -6.62 -2.04 13.61
C SER A 79 -6.19 -2.11 15.08
N GLU A 80 -7.04 -2.68 15.93
CA GLU A 80 -6.74 -2.84 17.37
C GLU A 80 -5.51 -3.75 17.61
N ASP A 81 -5.20 -4.63 16.66
CA ASP A 81 -4.11 -5.61 16.72
C ASP A 81 -2.92 -5.34 15.79
N ASP A 82 -2.97 -4.29 14.94
CA ASP A 82 -1.90 -4.02 13.98
C ASP A 82 -1.64 -2.51 13.89
N ASP A 83 -0.43 -2.09 14.31
CA ASP A 83 0.15 -0.77 14.07
C ASP A 83 0.45 -0.51 12.57
N LYS A 84 0.13 -1.46 11.68
CA LYS A 84 0.24 -1.26 10.23
C LYS A 84 -0.85 -0.32 9.72
N ALA A 85 -0.49 0.32 8.60
CA ALA A 85 -1.04 1.56 8.07
C ALA A 85 -2.54 1.82 8.30
N PRO A 86 -2.92 3.08 8.61
CA PRO A 86 -4.31 3.45 8.83
C PRO A 86 -5.16 3.21 7.58
N CYS A 87 -6.35 2.65 7.77
CA CYS A 87 -7.42 2.63 6.78
C CYS A 87 -8.35 3.82 7.01
N TYR A 88 -8.97 4.32 5.94
CA TYR A 88 -9.96 5.40 5.98
C TYR A 88 -11.26 4.91 5.33
N PRO A 89 -12.14 4.24 6.10
CA PRO A 89 -13.40 3.72 5.59
C PRO A 89 -14.49 4.80 5.52
N LEU A 90 -15.59 4.50 4.82
CA LEU A 90 -16.78 5.36 4.72
C LEU A 90 -17.57 5.41 6.02
N ALA A 91 -17.61 4.33 6.80
CA ALA A 91 -18.38 4.28 8.03
C ALA A 91 -17.69 3.45 9.12
N GLU A 92 -17.87 3.89 10.36
CA GLU A 92 -17.49 3.13 11.55
C GLU A 92 -18.52 3.30 12.66
N ASP A 93 -19.11 2.18 13.07
CA ASP A 93 -19.98 2.09 14.25
C ASP A 93 -19.18 1.87 15.53
N THR A 94 -17.91 1.44 15.41
CA THR A 94 -17.00 1.34 16.55
C THR A 94 -16.36 2.71 16.81
N PRO A 95 -16.53 3.30 18.01
CA PRO A 95 -16.08 4.66 18.24
C PRO A 95 -14.57 4.84 18.05
N VAL A 96 -14.17 5.88 17.33
CA VAL A 96 -12.76 6.25 17.07
C VAL A 96 -12.42 7.58 17.73
N TYR A 97 -11.16 7.76 18.14
CA TYR A 97 -10.67 9.03 18.65
C TYR A 97 -10.29 9.97 17.51
N CYS A 98 -10.87 11.17 17.54
CA CYS A 98 -10.65 12.21 16.55
C CYS A 98 -10.40 13.57 17.19
N SER A 99 -9.72 14.44 16.43
CA SER A 99 -9.41 15.82 16.81
C SER A 99 -10.14 16.83 15.93
N GLY A 100 -10.20 18.08 16.38
CA GLY A 100 -10.94 19.16 15.74
C GLY A 100 -10.70 19.30 14.23
N PRO A 101 -9.45 19.44 13.75
CA PRO A 101 -9.20 19.66 12.33
C PRO A 101 -9.73 18.55 11.41
N GLU A 102 -9.59 17.28 11.80
CA GLU A 102 -10.08 16.16 10.98
C GLU A 102 -11.60 16.01 11.06
N LEU A 103 -12.22 16.30 12.20
CA LEU A 103 -13.68 16.36 12.34
C LEU A 103 -14.27 17.51 11.52
N TYR A 104 -13.61 18.67 11.51
CA TYR A 104 -13.99 19.82 10.68
C TYR A 104 -14.00 19.46 9.19
N VAL A 105 -12.93 18.83 8.70
CA VAL A 105 -12.85 18.40 7.29
C VAL A 105 -13.88 17.30 6.98
N ALA A 106 -14.10 16.36 7.88
CA ALA A 106 -15.12 15.33 7.70
C ALA A 106 -16.52 15.95 7.52
N LEU A 107 -16.88 16.94 8.34
CA LEU A 107 -18.14 17.68 8.20
C LEU A 107 -18.22 18.45 6.88
N LYS A 108 -17.11 19.04 6.43
CA LYS A 108 -17.03 19.72 5.12
C LYS A 108 -17.20 18.75 3.94
N MET A 109 -16.82 17.49 4.12
CA MET A 109 -17.08 16.39 3.17
C MET A 109 -18.50 15.80 3.29
N GLY A 110 -19.34 16.34 4.17
CA GLY A 110 -20.73 15.92 4.37
C GLY A 110 -20.91 14.72 5.29
N ALA A 111 -19.90 14.37 6.10
CA ALA A 111 -20.03 13.27 7.06
C ALA A 111 -21.07 13.54 8.14
N GLU A 112 -21.86 12.51 8.46
CA GLU A 112 -22.68 12.46 9.66
C GLU A 112 -21.82 11.92 10.81
N ILE A 113 -21.66 12.71 11.87
CA ILE A 113 -20.78 12.37 13.00
C ILE A 113 -21.57 12.41 14.30
N THR A 114 -21.60 11.29 15.01
CA THR A 114 -22.24 11.17 16.31
C THR A 114 -21.19 11.06 17.41
N VAL A 115 -21.25 11.95 18.37
CA VAL A 115 -20.33 11.98 19.52
C VAL A 115 -20.72 10.90 20.53
N VAL A 116 -19.75 10.11 20.96
CA VAL A 116 -19.90 9.19 22.09
C VAL A 116 -19.50 9.89 23.39
N ASN A 117 -18.40 10.63 23.36
CA ASN A 117 -17.99 11.63 24.35
C ASN A 117 -16.94 12.54 23.72
N GLY A 118 -16.82 13.77 24.20
CA GLY A 118 -15.78 14.67 23.74
C GLY A 118 -15.73 15.95 24.56
N VAL A 119 -14.69 16.74 24.34
CA VAL A 119 -14.48 18.02 24.99
C VAL A 119 -13.93 19.04 23.99
N VAL A 120 -14.30 20.30 24.18
CA VAL A 120 -13.59 21.45 23.66
C VAL A 120 -12.75 22.01 24.80
N ALA A 121 -11.44 22.14 24.57
CA ALA A 121 -10.52 22.60 25.61
C ALA A 121 -10.47 24.14 25.68
N ASN A 122 -10.32 24.67 26.89
CA ASN A 122 -10.02 26.11 27.08
C ASN A 122 -8.61 26.41 26.60
N VAL A 123 -8.47 27.50 25.85
CA VAL A 123 -7.17 28.02 25.43
C VAL A 123 -6.65 29.02 26.44
N LEU A 124 -5.36 28.94 26.75
CA LEU A 124 -4.69 29.89 27.62
C LEU A 124 -4.64 31.28 26.95
N LYS A 125 -5.05 32.29 27.71
CA LYS A 125 -4.97 33.70 27.32
C LYS A 125 -3.89 34.41 28.12
N ASP A 126 -3.21 35.37 27.52
CA ASP A 126 -2.28 36.27 28.21
C ASP A 126 -3.03 37.40 28.95
N ASN A 127 -2.28 38.28 29.63
CA ASN A 127 -2.85 39.41 30.38
C ASN A 127 -3.61 40.43 29.49
N ALA A 128 -3.39 40.41 28.17
CA ALA A 128 -4.10 41.24 27.20
C ALA A 128 -5.31 40.51 26.58
N GLY A 129 -5.63 39.29 27.04
CA GLY A 129 -6.72 38.48 26.52
C GLY A 129 -6.40 37.77 25.19
N LYS A 130 -5.15 37.81 24.73
CA LYS A 130 -4.74 37.17 23.47
C LYS A 130 -4.39 35.70 23.70
N THR A 131 -4.74 34.84 22.74
CA THR A 131 -4.38 33.42 22.78
C THR A 131 -2.87 33.24 22.81
N VAL A 132 -2.39 32.41 23.74
CA VAL A 132 -0.98 32.04 23.84
C VAL A 132 -0.68 30.90 22.87
N TYR A 133 0.35 31.07 22.04
CA TYR A 133 0.85 30.04 21.12
C TYR A 133 2.30 29.67 21.49
N PRO A 134 2.51 28.56 22.21
CA PRO A 134 3.78 28.30 22.90
C PRO A 134 4.95 28.04 21.94
N TYR A 135 4.67 27.64 20.70
CA TYR A 135 5.69 27.25 19.73
C TYR A 135 6.11 28.38 18.79
N ARG A 136 5.35 29.48 18.70
CA ARG A 136 5.56 30.50 17.66
C ARG A 136 6.96 31.11 17.72
N HIS A 137 7.43 31.49 18.90
CA HIS A 137 8.73 32.12 19.05
C HIS A 137 9.88 31.18 18.67
N ILE A 138 9.94 30.00 19.29
CA ILE A 138 11.05 29.05 19.06
C ILE A 138 11.09 28.53 17.63
N VAL A 139 9.93 28.25 17.01
CA VAL A 139 9.89 27.78 15.61
C VAL A 139 10.36 28.87 14.65
N SER A 140 9.94 30.12 14.86
CA SER A 140 10.34 31.24 13.99
C SER A 140 11.85 31.50 14.08
N GLU A 141 12.42 31.54 15.29
CA GLU A 141 13.86 31.71 15.51
C GLU A 141 14.67 30.59 14.84
N LEU A 142 14.26 29.33 15.00
CA LEU A 142 14.97 28.20 14.38
C LEU A 142 14.88 28.21 12.85
N VAL A 143 13.73 28.58 12.28
CA VAL A 143 13.56 28.67 10.82
C VAL A 143 14.36 29.84 10.25
N LYS A 144 14.39 30.97 10.95
CA LYS A 144 15.24 32.12 10.59
C LYS A 144 16.71 31.73 10.62
N ALA A 145 17.19 31.15 11.72
CA ALA A 145 18.57 30.69 11.85
C ALA A 145 18.98 29.68 10.77
N ARG A 146 18.07 28.77 10.40
CA ARG A 146 18.25 27.86 9.26
C ARG A 146 18.42 28.60 7.94
N SER A 147 17.58 29.61 7.70
CA SER A 147 17.57 30.40 6.47
C SER A 147 18.85 31.24 6.36
N ASP A 148 19.25 31.89 7.45
CA ASP A 148 20.48 32.67 7.54
C ASP A 148 21.72 31.79 7.28
N ALA A 149 21.79 30.60 7.89
CA ALA A 149 22.87 29.64 7.65
C ALA A 149 22.89 29.14 6.19
N ALA A 150 21.73 28.89 5.59
CA ALA A 150 21.62 28.46 4.20
C ALA A 150 22.04 29.57 3.23
N ASN A 151 21.74 30.83 3.53
CA ASN A 151 22.12 31.99 2.74
C ASN A 151 23.62 32.28 2.86
N ALA A 152 24.19 32.16 4.06
CA ALA A 152 25.61 32.43 4.30
C ALA A 152 26.54 31.32 3.81
N HIS A 153 26.12 30.05 3.92
CA HIS A 153 27.00 28.89 3.75
C HIS A 153 26.47 27.84 2.75
N GLY A 154 25.36 28.11 2.09
CA GLY A 154 24.69 27.21 1.16
C GLY A 154 23.69 26.26 1.84
N LYS A 155 22.63 25.89 1.12
CA LYS A 155 21.49 25.09 1.64
C LYS A 155 21.87 23.75 2.28
N ASN A 156 23.02 23.19 1.92
CA ASN A 156 23.50 21.87 2.37
C ASN A 156 24.59 21.93 3.44
N CYS A 157 24.90 23.12 3.99
CA CYS A 157 25.85 23.29 5.07
C CYS A 157 25.42 22.54 6.35
N LEU A 158 26.38 22.25 7.22
CA LEU A 158 26.12 21.51 8.46
C LEU A 158 25.11 22.24 9.36
N GLU A 159 25.25 23.56 9.50
CA GLU A 159 24.39 24.39 10.34
C GLU A 159 22.93 24.37 9.89
N ALA A 160 22.66 24.59 8.59
CA ALA A 160 21.31 24.52 8.05
C ALA A 160 20.69 23.12 8.22
N LYS A 161 21.50 22.05 8.09
CA LYS A 161 21.07 20.67 8.37
C LYS A 161 20.77 20.45 9.86
N LEU A 162 21.59 21.00 10.75
CA LEU A 162 21.39 20.91 12.20
C LEU A 162 20.11 21.63 12.63
N TYR A 163 19.86 22.86 12.17
CA TYR A 163 18.62 23.57 12.46
C TYR A 163 17.40 22.82 11.92
N LYS A 164 17.46 22.31 10.68
CA LYS A 164 16.40 21.46 10.12
C LYS A 164 16.14 20.23 11.00
N PHE A 165 17.20 19.59 11.49
CA PHE A 165 17.09 18.44 12.38
C PHE A 165 16.44 18.80 13.71
N ILE A 166 16.83 19.91 14.35
CA ILE A 166 16.24 20.39 15.61
C ILE A 166 14.75 20.67 15.44
N ILE A 167 14.38 21.42 14.39
CA ILE A 167 13.00 21.77 14.07
C ILE A 167 12.14 20.51 13.90
N ASN A 168 12.62 19.54 13.11
CA ASN A 168 11.88 18.29 12.89
C ASN A 168 11.81 17.41 14.16
N SER A 169 12.85 17.45 14.99
CA SER A 169 12.92 16.70 16.26
C SER A 169 12.04 17.30 17.36
N LEU A 170 11.70 18.59 17.27
CA LEU A 170 10.83 19.27 18.25
C LEU A 170 9.46 18.57 18.33
N TYR A 171 8.85 18.23 17.19
CA TYR A 171 7.61 17.44 17.17
C TYR A 171 7.82 16.09 17.87
N GLY A 172 8.92 15.40 17.54
CA GLY A 172 9.23 14.10 18.13
C GLY A 172 9.35 14.16 19.66
N LYS A 173 9.80 15.29 20.22
CA LYS A 173 9.83 15.53 21.66
C LYS A 173 8.46 15.86 22.25
N ILE A 174 7.66 16.66 21.55
CA ILE A 174 6.27 16.94 21.95
C ILE A 174 5.42 15.66 21.99
N ALA A 175 5.65 14.73 21.05
CA ALA A 175 4.95 13.46 20.94
C ALA A 175 5.63 12.29 21.68
N GLN A 176 6.75 12.54 22.38
CA GLN A 176 7.52 11.47 23.02
C GLN A 176 6.69 10.79 24.11
N ASN A 177 6.51 9.48 24.00
CA ASN A 177 5.71 8.66 24.92
C ASN A 177 4.21 9.00 24.98
N VAL A 178 3.67 9.68 23.95
CA VAL A 178 2.21 9.88 23.78
C VAL A 178 1.51 8.61 23.25
N HIS A 179 2.27 7.74 22.56
CA HIS A 179 1.90 6.38 22.17
C HIS A 179 3.12 5.49 22.43
N ASP A 180 2.90 4.18 22.65
CA ASP A 180 3.99 3.22 22.80
C ASP A 180 4.98 3.35 21.64
N ILE A 181 6.23 3.72 21.96
CA ILE A 181 7.34 3.73 21.01
C ILE A 181 8.01 2.37 21.09
N TYR A 182 8.25 1.75 19.93
CA TYR A 182 9.04 0.54 19.85
C TYR A 182 10.42 0.76 20.50
N SER A 183 10.64 0.11 21.65
CA SER A 183 11.93 0.02 22.31
C SER A 183 12.40 -1.44 22.29
N PRO A 184 13.57 -1.76 21.70
CA PRO A 184 14.14 -3.09 21.79
C PRO A 184 14.60 -3.45 23.22
N ASP A 185 14.59 -2.49 24.15
CA ASP A 185 14.91 -2.69 25.56
C ASP A 185 13.72 -2.39 26.46
N LYS A 186 12.90 -3.42 26.74
CA LYS A 186 11.70 -3.29 27.60
C LYS A 186 12.03 -3.06 29.09
N THR A 187 13.30 -3.16 29.50
CA THR A 187 13.73 -3.06 30.90
C THR A 187 14.32 -1.69 31.26
N ARG A 188 14.60 -0.80 30.29
CA ARG A 188 15.08 0.56 30.55
C ARG A 188 13.94 1.57 30.50
N ALA A 189 13.92 2.42 31.53
CA ALA A 189 13.10 3.63 31.67
C ALA A 189 13.35 4.74 30.60
N ASN A 190 13.91 4.40 29.43
CA ASN A 190 14.21 5.36 28.34
C ASN A 190 12.99 5.74 27.50
N ASN A 191 11.79 5.30 27.89
CA ASN A 191 10.51 5.70 27.33
C ASN A 191 9.81 6.75 28.21
N SER A 192 10.54 7.55 28.97
CA SER A 192 9.90 8.67 29.69
C SER A 192 9.39 9.71 28.70
N GLU A 193 8.35 10.42 29.10
CA GLU A 193 7.97 11.69 28.48
C GLU A 193 9.19 12.63 28.46
N SER A 194 9.30 13.45 27.41
CA SER A 194 10.17 14.63 27.43
C SER A 194 9.58 15.73 28.30
N LEU A 195 10.39 16.70 28.73
CA LEU A 195 9.95 17.88 29.50
C LEU A 195 8.91 18.75 28.77
N ILE A 196 8.76 18.58 27.46
CA ILE A 196 7.83 19.34 26.61
C ILE A 196 6.78 18.44 25.97
N THR A 197 6.60 17.22 26.49
CA THR A 197 5.58 16.29 26.01
C THR A 197 4.20 16.91 26.18
N ASN A 198 3.41 16.91 25.12
CA ASN A 198 2.05 17.42 25.13
C ASN A 198 1.20 16.68 24.10
N ASN A 199 0.30 15.82 24.60
CA ASN A 199 -0.59 15.00 23.79
C ASN A 199 -1.59 15.83 22.96
N VAL A 200 -2.13 16.91 23.52
CA VAL A 200 -3.04 17.85 22.82
C VAL A 200 -2.31 18.47 21.62
N SER A 201 -1.10 19.01 21.85
CA SER A 201 -0.31 19.60 20.77
C SER A 201 0.07 18.58 19.71
N ALA A 202 0.57 17.41 20.09
CA ALA A 202 0.91 16.35 19.14
C ALA A 202 -0.30 15.94 18.28
N SER A 203 -1.48 15.83 18.91
CA SER A 203 -2.72 15.48 18.25
C SER A 203 -3.18 16.55 17.25
N LEU A 204 -3.21 17.83 17.66
CA LEU A 204 -3.60 18.95 16.79
C LEU A 204 -2.62 19.16 15.63
N ILE A 205 -1.30 19.08 15.88
CA ILE A 205 -0.27 19.19 14.83
C ILE A 205 -0.55 18.17 13.72
N THR A 206 -0.68 16.89 14.09
CA THR A 206 -0.83 15.84 13.08
C THR A 206 -2.22 15.82 12.46
N SER A 207 -3.26 16.16 13.22
CA SER A 207 -4.64 16.26 12.72
C SER A 207 -4.75 17.36 11.66
N PHE A 208 -4.17 18.54 11.92
CA PHE A 208 -4.17 19.63 10.94
C PHE A 208 -3.43 19.24 9.66
N THR A 209 -2.21 18.70 9.76
CA THR A 209 -1.44 18.30 8.57
C THR A 209 -2.18 17.27 7.72
N ARG A 210 -2.82 16.26 8.33
CA ARG A 210 -3.65 15.29 7.60
C ARG A 210 -4.87 15.95 6.96
N SER A 211 -5.54 16.84 7.70
CA SER A 211 -6.74 17.55 7.24
C SER A 211 -6.47 18.38 5.99
N VAL A 212 -5.31 19.05 5.94
CA VAL A 212 -4.85 19.77 4.74
C VAL A 212 -4.71 18.83 3.55
N LEU A 213 -4.05 17.68 3.70
CA LEU A 213 -3.91 16.72 2.60
C LEU A 213 -5.25 16.18 2.11
N PHE A 214 -6.14 15.77 3.00
CA PHE A 214 -7.45 15.26 2.62
C PHE A 214 -8.33 16.33 1.95
N ALA A 215 -8.25 17.58 2.41
CA ALA A 215 -8.90 18.70 1.73
C ALA A 215 -8.31 18.93 0.32
N SER A 216 -6.99 18.76 0.14
CA SER A 216 -6.37 18.78 -1.19
C SER A 216 -6.88 17.65 -2.08
N PHE A 217 -7.04 16.42 -1.56
CA PHE A 217 -7.53 15.29 -2.36
C PHE A 217 -8.93 15.56 -2.92
N CYS A 218 -9.84 16.08 -2.09
CA CYS A 218 -11.17 16.49 -2.52
C CYS A 218 -11.10 17.59 -3.58
N GLY A 219 -10.35 18.66 -3.33
CA GLY A 219 -10.24 19.78 -4.27
C GLY A 219 -9.65 19.39 -5.64
N ILE A 220 -8.68 18.48 -5.65
CA ILE A 220 -8.10 17.91 -6.88
C ILE A 220 -9.17 17.14 -7.66
N HIS A 221 -9.88 16.23 -6.98
CA HIS A 221 -10.88 15.38 -7.63
C HIS A 221 -12.09 16.16 -8.14
N GLU A 222 -12.61 17.10 -7.35
CA GLU A 222 -13.69 18.00 -7.76
C GLU A 222 -13.30 18.86 -8.96
N SER A 223 -12.00 19.11 -9.14
CA SER A 223 -11.45 19.83 -10.29
C SER A 223 -11.20 18.94 -11.52
N GLY A 224 -11.52 17.64 -11.46
CA GLY A 224 -11.36 16.67 -12.55
C GLY A 224 -9.95 16.08 -12.68
N TYR A 225 -9.16 16.14 -11.61
CA TYR A 225 -7.78 15.64 -11.53
C TYR A 225 -7.68 14.43 -10.57
N HIS A 226 -6.52 13.78 -10.52
CA HIS A 226 -6.28 12.53 -9.81
C HIS A 226 -5.15 12.67 -8.78
N VAL A 227 -5.29 11.90 -7.69
CA VAL A 227 -4.24 11.69 -6.69
C VAL A 227 -3.71 10.27 -6.83
N TYR A 228 -2.41 10.12 -7.07
CA TYR A 228 -1.78 8.81 -7.29
C TYR A 228 -1.11 8.24 -6.04
N SER A 229 -0.58 9.11 -5.18
CA SER A 229 0.09 8.69 -3.95
C SER A 229 0.10 9.85 -2.96
N ALA A 230 0.05 9.55 -1.67
CA ALA A 230 0.20 10.57 -0.63
C ALA A 230 0.93 10.03 0.61
N THR A 231 1.84 10.84 1.15
CA THR A 231 2.64 10.49 2.33
C THR A 231 2.79 11.68 3.25
N THR A 232 2.21 11.58 4.46
CA THR A 232 2.36 12.51 5.60
C THR A 232 1.96 13.96 5.32
N ASP A 233 2.73 14.65 4.49
CA ASP A 233 2.66 16.07 4.15
C ASP A 233 2.79 16.35 2.64
N GLY A 234 2.93 15.31 1.81
CA GLY A 234 3.03 15.43 0.36
C GLY A 234 2.14 14.46 -0.41
N LEU A 235 1.93 14.78 -1.69
CA LEU A 235 1.14 13.97 -2.61
C LEU A 235 1.61 14.11 -4.07
N ILE A 236 1.37 13.07 -4.85
CA ILE A 236 1.60 13.03 -6.30
C ILE A 236 0.24 13.13 -7.01
N ASN A 237 0.10 14.09 -7.92
CA ASN A 237 -1.15 14.38 -8.63
C ASN A 237 -0.89 14.91 -10.05
N ASP A 238 -1.91 14.96 -10.91
CA ASP A 238 -1.86 15.50 -12.29
C ASP A 238 -2.46 16.92 -12.43
N MET A 239 -2.78 17.60 -11.32
CA MET A 239 -3.29 18.97 -11.35
C MET A 239 -2.14 19.97 -11.60
N PRO A 240 -2.28 20.91 -12.56
CA PRO A 240 -1.30 21.96 -12.75
C PRO A 240 -1.04 22.74 -11.46
N PHE A 241 0.24 22.97 -11.15
CA PHE A 241 0.65 23.48 -9.83
C PHE A 241 -0.02 24.81 -9.45
N ASP A 242 -0.20 25.74 -10.39
CA ASP A 242 -0.87 27.03 -10.09
C ASP A 242 -2.32 26.84 -9.62
N LYS A 243 -3.04 25.87 -10.22
CA LYS A 243 -4.40 25.52 -9.79
C LYS A 243 -4.39 24.82 -8.44
N PHE A 244 -3.48 23.84 -8.26
CA PHE A 244 -3.31 23.13 -6.98
C PHE A 244 -2.99 24.12 -5.85
N ASN A 245 -2.02 25.01 -6.09
CA ASN A 245 -1.62 26.05 -5.17
C ASN A 245 -2.69 27.11 -4.95
N ALA A 246 -3.81 27.11 -5.67
CA ALA A 246 -4.96 27.99 -5.46
C ALA A 246 -6.15 27.30 -4.73
N LEU A 247 -6.05 26.01 -4.42
CA LEU A 247 -7.13 25.29 -3.76
C LEU A 247 -7.53 25.96 -2.42
N PRO A 248 -8.84 26.03 -2.10
CA PRO A 248 -9.35 26.66 -0.89
C PRO A 248 -9.19 25.77 0.36
N LEU A 249 -9.00 24.46 0.18
CA LEU A 249 -8.73 23.49 1.25
C LEU A 249 -9.75 23.56 2.40
N PHE A 250 -11.03 23.78 2.07
CA PHE A 250 -12.11 23.99 3.04
C PHE A 250 -11.84 25.10 4.08
N GLY A 251 -11.07 26.14 3.72
CA GLY A 251 -10.71 27.24 4.63
C GLY A 251 -9.43 26.99 5.44
N LEU A 252 -8.75 25.85 5.23
CA LEU A 252 -7.45 25.55 5.85
C LEU A 252 -6.30 26.28 5.17
N ARG A 253 -6.51 26.78 3.94
CA ARG A 253 -5.51 27.56 3.20
C ARG A 253 -5.11 28.80 3.99
N GLU A 254 -6.07 29.51 4.55
CA GLU A 254 -5.88 30.72 5.33
C GLU A 254 -5.03 30.44 6.57
N CYS A 255 -5.27 29.31 7.25
CA CYS A 255 -4.45 28.86 8.37
C CYS A 255 -3.00 28.57 7.95
N LEU A 256 -2.79 27.91 6.80
CA LEU A 256 -1.45 27.66 6.25
C LEU A 256 -0.74 28.98 5.92
N THR A 257 -1.42 29.90 5.23
CA THR A 257 -0.86 31.20 4.86
C THR A 257 -0.51 32.04 6.09
N GLU A 258 -1.42 32.16 7.08
CA GLU A 258 -1.14 32.86 8.34
C GLU A 258 0.06 32.27 9.05
N SER A 259 0.08 30.95 9.22
CA SER A 259 1.20 30.27 9.88
C SER A 259 2.52 30.51 9.17
N ARG A 260 2.55 30.37 7.85
CA ARG A 260 3.77 30.54 7.07
C ARG A 260 4.24 31.99 7.12
N ALA A 261 3.34 32.96 7.08
CA ALA A 261 3.66 34.38 7.15
C ALA A 261 4.37 34.72 8.47
N ILE A 262 3.89 34.16 9.58
CA ILE A 262 4.54 34.31 10.89
C ILE A 262 5.93 33.66 10.90
N ILE A 263 6.08 32.46 10.33
CA ILE A 263 7.37 31.73 10.34
C ILE A 263 8.43 32.43 9.49
N THR A 264 8.06 32.91 8.31
CA THR A 264 9.02 33.45 7.33
C THR A 264 9.14 34.96 7.34
N ASP A 265 8.30 35.65 8.13
CA ASP A 265 8.17 37.12 8.09
C ASP A 265 7.92 37.62 6.65
N ASP A 266 7.03 36.93 5.94
CA ASP A 266 6.68 37.19 4.54
C ASP A 266 5.16 37.32 4.41
N ALA A 267 4.69 38.40 3.78
CA ALA A 267 3.27 38.64 3.56
C ALA A 267 2.66 37.67 2.53
N ASN A 268 3.46 37.10 1.62
CA ASN A 268 3.02 36.17 0.57
C ASN A 268 3.84 34.87 0.61
N PRO A 269 3.75 34.11 1.69
CA PRO A 269 4.66 33.01 1.91
C PRO A 269 4.33 31.80 1.03
N LYS A 270 5.37 31.08 0.61
CA LYS A 270 5.22 29.77 -0.06
C LYS A 270 4.63 28.75 0.93
N VAL A 271 3.49 28.17 0.56
CA VAL A 271 2.78 27.12 1.32
C VAL A 271 3.09 25.71 0.81
N TRP A 272 3.26 25.57 -0.52
CA TRP A 272 3.50 24.29 -1.18
C TRP A 272 4.80 24.32 -1.97
N GLU A 273 5.51 23.19 -2.01
CA GLU A 273 6.75 23.01 -2.77
C GLU A 273 6.64 21.82 -3.72
N VAL A 274 6.84 22.07 -5.03
CA VAL A 274 7.03 21.00 -6.01
C VAL A 274 8.42 20.40 -5.81
N LYS A 275 8.47 19.11 -5.47
CA LYS A 275 9.70 18.34 -5.26
C LYS A 275 10.15 17.60 -6.51
N HIS A 276 9.19 17.04 -7.25
CA HIS A 276 9.45 16.26 -8.44
C HIS A 276 8.39 16.54 -9.49
N GLU A 277 8.77 16.33 -10.74
CA GLU A 277 7.91 16.47 -11.91
C GLU A 277 8.23 15.34 -12.88
N GLN A 278 7.21 14.69 -13.44
CA GLN A 278 7.39 13.57 -14.35
C GLN A 278 6.17 13.31 -15.24
N THR A 279 6.39 12.66 -16.39
CA THR A 279 5.34 12.21 -17.33
C THR A 279 5.22 10.69 -17.43
N ASP A 280 6.10 9.97 -16.71
CA ASP A 280 6.33 8.52 -16.77
C ASP A 280 6.19 7.87 -15.38
N LEU A 281 5.30 8.40 -14.54
CA LEU A 281 5.11 7.91 -13.18
C LEU A 281 4.70 6.43 -13.15
N LEU A 282 5.51 5.64 -12.44
CA LEU A 282 5.18 4.30 -11.98
C LEU A 282 4.88 4.35 -10.47
N ASN A 283 3.60 4.34 -10.11
CA ASN A 283 3.13 4.16 -8.74
C ASN A 283 2.92 2.67 -8.44
N ILE A 284 3.54 2.18 -7.37
CA ILE A 284 3.57 0.76 -6.99
C ILE A 284 2.91 0.58 -5.62
N THR A 285 3.32 1.40 -4.66
CA THR A 285 2.78 1.46 -3.30
C THR A 285 2.78 2.91 -2.83
N THR A 286 2.17 3.21 -1.67
CA THR A 286 2.23 4.57 -1.09
C THR A 286 3.67 5.13 -0.98
N ARG A 287 4.69 4.26 -0.80
CA ARG A 287 6.10 4.66 -0.67
C ARG A 287 7.00 4.09 -1.78
N GLY A 288 6.39 3.55 -2.83
CA GLY A 288 7.01 2.99 -4.01
C GLY A 288 6.57 3.76 -5.24
N ASN A 289 7.32 4.80 -5.60
CA ASN A 289 7.03 5.69 -6.73
C ASN A 289 8.31 5.91 -7.51
N ALA A 290 8.28 5.72 -8.82
CA ALA A 290 9.47 5.86 -9.66
C ALA A 290 9.16 6.56 -10.98
N SER A 291 10.17 7.25 -11.49
CA SER A 291 10.25 7.87 -12.80
C SER A 291 11.67 7.70 -13.32
N LEU A 292 11.84 7.56 -14.64
CA LEU A 292 13.13 7.56 -15.31
C LEU A 292 13.68 8.98 -15.51
N THR A 293 12.86 10.01 -15.32
CA THR A 293 13.25 11.42 -15.49
C THR A 293 14.34 11.80 -14.49
N VAL A 294 15.52 12.11 -15.00
CA VAL A 294 16.67 12.60 -14.23
C VAL A 294 16.65 14.13 -14.21
N ALA A 295 17.02 14.73 -13.09
CA ALA A 295 17.11 16.18 -12.97
C ALA A 295 18.22 16.73 -13.89
N ASP A 296 17.92 17.81 -14.60
CA ASP A 296 18.87 18.56 -15.41
C ASP A 296 18.71 20.05 -15.10
N PRO A 297 19.48 20.57 -14.12
CA PRO A 297 19.39 21.98 -13.72
C PRO A 297 19.79 22.96 -14.83
N GLU A 298 20.64 22.56 -15.80
CA GLU A 298 21.06 23.43 -16.90
C GLU A 298 19.90 23.71 -17.86
N HIS A 299 19.00 22.75 -18.00
CA HIS A 299 17.81 22.83 -18.85
C HIS A 299 16.50 23.04 -18.06
N ASN A 300 16.59 23.40 -16.78
CA ASN A 300 15.45 23.58 -15.87
C ASN A 300 14.52 22.36 -15.75
N VAL A 301 15.07 21.15 -15.86
CA VAL A 301 14.32 19.91 -15.67
C VAL A 301 14.37 19.51 -14.21
N LEU A 302 13.20 19.52 -13.55
CA LEU A 302 13.04 18.94 -12.23
C LEU A 302 13.03 17.41 -12.36
N GLY A 303 13.84 16.71 -11.57
CA GLY A 303 13.90 15.25 -11.64
C GLY A 303 12.60 14.60 -11.15
N GLY A 304 12.24 13.48 -11.76
CA GLY A 304 11.07 12.71 -11.35
C GLY A 304 11.29 11.98 -10.02
N VAL A 305 10.20 11.59 -9.37
CA VAL A 305 10.24 10.89 -8.08
C VAL A 305 11.01 9.56 -8.14
N ILE A 306 11.78 9.24 -7.10
CA ILE A 306 12.42 7.91 -6.92
C ILE A 306 12.36 7.44 -5.46
N ALA A 307 11.17 7.03 -5.04
CA ALA A 307 10.89 6.38 -3.76
C ALA A 307 10.84 4.86 -3.94
N ARG A 308 11.81 4.13 -3.40
CA ARG A 308 12.00 2.69 -3.69
C ARG A 308 11.40 1.74 -2.66
N ASN A 309 10.45 2.20 -1.84
CA ASN A 309 9.81 1.40 -0.78
C ASN A 309 10.82 0.66 0.14
N GLY A 310 11.95 1.31 0.45
CA GLY A 310 13.03 0.74 1.25
C GLY A 310 14.05 -0.11 0.49
N ALA A 311 13.92 -0.28 -0.82
CA ALA A 311 14.95 -0.95 -1.63
C ALA A 311 16.20 -0.07 -1.81
N GLY A 312 17.37 -0.72 -1.71
CA GLY A 312 18.68 -0.11 -1.97
C GLY A 312 18.91 0.20 -3.45
N SER A 313 20.09 0.74 -3.76
CA SER A 313 20.57 0.91 -5.14
C SER A 313 21.25 -0.37 -5.59
N GLU A 314 20.99 -0.80 -6.83
CA GLU A 314 21.72 -1.92 -7.45
C GLU A 314 23.17 -1.53 -7.74
N ASN A 315 23.38 -0.27 -8.15
CA ASN A 315 24.69 0.32 -8.41
C ASN A 315 25.01 1.33 -7.29
N PRO A 316 25.50 0.90 -6.12
CA PRO A 316 25.69 1.75 -4.94
C PRO A 316 26.77 2.82 -5.10
N GLU A 317 27.67 2.67 -6.06
CA GLU A 317 28.68 3.64 -6.45
C GLU A 317 28.11 4.84 -7.22
N LEU A 318 26.92 4.67 -7.83
CA LEU A 318 26.21 5.74 -8.51
C LEU A 318 25.21 6.43 -7.57
N PRO A 319 24.91 7.72 -7.79
CA PRO A 319 23.82 8.39 -7.09
C PRO A 319 22.52 7.60 -7.18
N LYS A 320 21.71 7.66 -6.12
CA LYS A 320 20.39 7.00 -6.10
C LYS A 320 19.50 7.53 -7.23
N GLU A 321 19.66 8.81 -7.57
CA GLU A 321 18.89 9.53 -8.58
C GLU A 321 19.41 9.33 -10.01
N SER A 322 20.48 8.54 -10.21
CA SER A 322 21.02 8.25 -11.55
C SER A 322 20.03 7.45 -12.40
N TYR A 323 20.15 7.58 -13.72
CA TYR A 323 19.30 6.85 -14.66
C TYR A 323 19.43 5.33 -14.46
N GLU A 324 20.64 4.82 -14.27
CA GLU A 324 20.93 3.40 -14.09
C GLU A 324 20.23 2.83 -12.85
N ASN A 325 20.29 3.56 -11.72
CA ASN A 325 19.64 3.13 -10.48
C ASN A 325 18.11 3.25 -10.53
N ARG A 326 17.56 4.25 -11.25
CA ARG A 326 16.12 4.37 -11.51
C ARG A 326 15.62 3.20 -12.35
N LYS A 327 16.29 2.96 -13.48
CA LYS A 327 15.98 1.89 -14.43
C LYS A 327 16.08 0.51 -13.78
N ALA A 328 17.16 0.23 -13.05
CA ALA A 328 17.33 -1.06 -12.35
C ALA A 328 16.19 -1.32 -11.35
N PHE A 329 15.79 -0.30 -10.58
CA PHE A 329 14.66 -0.42 -9.66
C PHE A 329 13.34 -0.68 -10.41
N ILE A 330 13.04 0.11 -11.43
CA ILE A 330 11.81 -0.02 -12.22
C ILE A 330 11.73 -1.41 -12.86
N LEU A 331 12.81 -1.87 -13.51
CA LEU A 331 12.88 -3.22 -14.09
C LEU A 331 12.67 -4.31 -13.04
N SER A 332 13.27 -4.18 -11.85
CA SER A 332 13.10 -5.17 -10.77
C SER A 332 11.65 -5.32 -10.34
N VAL A 333 10.86 -4.24 -10.38
CA VAL A 333 9.45 -4.25 -10.02
C VAL A 333 8.58 -4.70 -11.20
N ALA A 334 8.84 -4.19 -12.40
CA ALA A 334 8.09 -4.50 -13.61
C ALA A 334 8.26 -5.96 -14.06
N SER A 335 9.41 -6.58 -13.80
CA SER A 335 9.70 -7.97 -14.19
C SER A 335 9.38 -9.01 -13.11
N ARG A 336 9.02 -8.61 -11.89
CA ARG A 336 8.88 -9.53 -10.75
C ARG A 336 7.74 -10.55 -10.95
N THR A 337 7.97 -11.77 -10.45
CA THR A 337 6.95 -12.82 -10.30
C THR A 337 6.70 -13.17 -8.81
N GLY A 338 7.16 -12.29 -7.91
CA GLY A 338 7.18 -12.49 -6.48
C GLY A 338 7.73 -11.26 -5.76
N LYS A 339 8.28 -11.48 -4.57
CA LYS A 339 9.01 -10.44 -3.83
C LYS A 339 10.33 -10.14 -4.54
N ILE A 340 10.75 -8.87 -4.52
CA ILE A 340 12.08 -8.48 -4.96
C ILE A 340 13.06 -8.57 -3.78
N SER A 341 14.30 -8.96 -4.07
CA SER A 341 15.37 -8.98 -3.08
C SER A 341 16.08 -7.63 -3.06
N ALA A 342 16.20 -7.01 -1.89
CA ALA A 342 16.88 -5.73 -1.73
C ALA A 342 17.96 -5.83 -0.66
N LYS A 343 19.17 -5.39 -1.01
CA LYS A 343 20.26 -5.18 -0.03
C LYS A 343 20.06 -3.82 0.63
N TYR A 344 20.20 -3.78 1.95
CA TYR A 344 20.22 -2.52 2.70
C TYR A 344 21.36 -2.52 3.72
N LYS A 345 21.86 -1.31 3.98
CA LYS A 345 22.84 -1.06 5.03
C LYS A 345 22.12 -0.92 6.35
N GLN A 346 22.55 -1.70 7.34
CA GLN A 346 22.14 -1.55 8.72
C GLN A 346 23.35 -1.03 9.51
N TYR A 347 23.12 -0.01 10.30
CA TYR A 347 24.13 0.54 11.20
C TYR A 347 23.88 0.02 12.61
N THR A 348 24.94 -0.14 13.40
CA THR A 348 24.82 -0.51 14.82
C THR A 348 23.85 0.43 15.52
N LEU A 349 22.84 -0.13 16.18
CA LEU A 349 21.86 0.66 16.90
C LEU A 349 22.53 1.34 18.10
N LEU A 350 22.17 2.59 18.39
CA LEU A 350 22.70 3.30 19.57
C LEU A 350 22.46 2.52 20.86
N SER A 351 21.30 1.86 20.98
CA SER A 351 20.99 0.99 22.12
C SER A 351 21.94 -0.18 22.26
N GLU A 352 22.40 -0.74 21.14
CA GLU A 352 23.35 -1.85 21.11
C GLU A 352 24.74 -1.35 21.49
N MET A 353 25.18 -0.23 20.90
CA MET A 353 26.44 0.44 21.27
C MET A 353 26.48 0.72 22.79
N GLN A 354 25.39 1.22 23.37
CA GLN A 354 25.32 1.51 24.81
C GLN A 354 25.28 0.24 25.69
N LYS A 355 24.68 -0.85 25.21
CA LYS A 355 24.53 -2.10 25.99
C LYS A 355 25.77 -2.96 25.98
N SER A 356 26.35 -3.17 24.80
CA SER A 356 27.46 -4.10 24.59
C SER A 356 28.81 -3.39 24.41
N ASN A 357 28.84 -2.06 24.46
CA ASN A 357 30.03 -1.24 24.19
C ASN A 357 30.68 -1.61 22.84
N CYS A 358 29.86 -2.02 21.87
CA CYS A 358 30.33 -2.42 20.55
C CYS A 358 30.62 -1.19 19.67
N PRO A 359 31.57 -1.30 18.72
CA PRO A 359 31.85 -0.21 17.79
C PRO A 359 30.65 0.06 16.87
N TYR A 360 30.56 1.31 16.40
CA TYR A 360 29.65 1.67 15.32
C TYR A 360 30.15 1.02 14.02
N THR A 361 29.39 0.07 13.50
CA THR A 361 29.71 -0.68 12.29
C THR A 361 28.54 -0.64 11.31
N GLU A 362 28.85 -0.95 10.06
CA GLU A 362 27.89 -1.11 8.98
C GLU A 362 27.83 -2.60 8.62
N SER A 363 26.63 -3.17 8.56
CA SER A 363 26.36 -4.50 8.06
C SER A 363 25.41 -4.46 6.88
N SER A 364 25.56 -5.41 5.94
CA SER A 364 24.67 -5.54 4.80
C SER A 364 23.66 -6.65 5.07
N HIS A 365 22.38 -6.35 4.86
CA HIS A 365 21.28 -7.28 5.08
C HIS A 365 20.43 -7.42 3.82
N LEU A 366 19.91 -8.62 3.59
CA LEU A 366 18.98 -8.91 2.51
C LEU A 366 17.55 -8.87 3.05
N LYS A 367 16.67 -8.15 2.36
CA LYS A 367 15.23 -8.15 2.65
C LYS A 367 14.43 -8.42 1.40
N ASN A 368 13.45 -9.31 1.52
CA ASN A 368 12.48 -9.56 0.46
C ASN A 368 11.30 -8.59 0.61
N LEU A 369 11.11 -7.72 -0.37
CA LEU A 369 10.07 -6.69 -0.42
C LEU A 369 8.99 -7.14 -1.40
N SER A 370 7.71 -7.15 -0.99
CA SER A 370 6.66 -7.66 -1.89
C SER A 370 6.38 -6.72 -3.06
N MET A 371 6.45 -5.41 -2.84
CA MET A 371 6.08 -4.39 -3.85
C MET A 371 4.64 -4.52 -4.36
N ASP A 372 3.79 -5.23 -3.61
CA ASP A 372 2.36 -5.28 -3.91
C ASP A 372 1.68 -4.03 -3.36
N PHE A 373 0.55 -3.67 -3.98
CA PHE A 373 -0.32 -2.61 -3.50
C PHE A 373 -0.67 -2.83 -2.01
N ASP A 374 -0.56 -1.77 -1.21
CA ASP A 374 -0.58 -1.88 0.26
C ASP A 374 -1.98 -2.06 0.86
N MET A 375 -3.02 -2.09 0.02
CA MET A 375 -4.43 -2.28 0.37
C MET A 375 -5.00 -1.19 1.28
N LYS A 376 -4.42 0.01 1.30
CA LYS A 376 -5.02 1.14 2.04
C LYS A 376 -6.34 1.65 1.47
N ARG A 377 -6.67 1.26 0.24
CA ARG A 377 -7.94 1.54 -0.44
C ARG A 377 -8.45 0.28 -1.12
N LYS A 378 -9.75 0.22 -1.40
CA LYS A 378 -10.41 -0.92 -2.04
C LYS A 378 -10.16 -0.87 -3.56
N PRO A 379 -9.50 -1.87 -4.15
CA PRO A 379 -9.33 -1.95 -5.60
C PRO A 379 -10.66 -2.28 -6.30
N VAL A 380 -10.93 -1.64 -7.44
CA VAL A 380 -12.17 -1.79 -8.24
C VAL A 380 -11.94 -2.74 -9.41
N LYS A 381 -12.54 -3.93 -9.36
CA LYS A 381 -12.34 -5.01 -10.36
C LYS A 381 -12.66 -4.55 -11.78
N GLU A 382 -13.69 -3.75 -11.95
CA GLU A 382 -14.20 -3.28 -13.24
C GLU A 382 -13.25 -2.29 -13.93
N SER A 383 -12.38 -1.64 -13.16
CA SER A 383 -11.38 -0.68 -13.68
C SER A 383 -10.05 -1.36 -14.08
N LEU A 384 -9.91 -2.66 -13.78
CA LEU A 384 -8.70 -3.42 -14.01
C LEU A 384 -8.38 -3.47 -15.51
N ARG A 385 -7.18 -3.03 -15.87
CA ARG A 385 -6.68 -3.10 -17.25
C ARG A 385 -5.17 -3.30 -17.27
N ALA A 386 -4.67 -3.87 -18.36
CA ALA A 386 -3.23 -3.97 -18.59
C ALA A 386 -2.68 -2.63 -19.09
N GLU A 387 -1.60 -2.17 -18.47
CA GLU A 387 -0.69 -1.18 -19.05
C GLU A 387 0.66 -1.84 -19.32
N TYR A 388 1.38 -1.33 -20.31
CA TYR A 388 2.67 -1.87 -20.73
C TYR A 388 3.76 -0.82 -20.55
N LEU A 389 4.80 -1.20 -19.84
CA LEU A 389 5.99 -0.41 -19.65
C LEU A 389 7.06 -0.91 -20.62
N GLU A 390 7.50 -0.04 -21.52
CA GLU A 390 8.56 -0.33 -22.50
C GLU A 390 9.91 0.13 -21.95
N ILE A 391 10.84 -0.80 -21.75
CA ILE A 391 12.22 -0.50 -21.34
C ILE A 391 13.17 -1.37 -22.16
N ASP A 392 14.16 -0.76 -22.78
CA ASP A 392 15.16 -1.44 -23.64
C ASP A 392 14.57 -2.30 -24.78
N GLY A 393 13.37 -1.95 -25.26
CA GLY A 393 12.67 -2.71 -26.29
C GLY A 393 11.98 -3.98 -25.78
N GLU A 394 11.95 -4.21 -24.46
CA GLU A 394 11.11 -5.21 -23.82
C GLU A 394 9.86 -4.57 -23.20
N SER A 395 8.75 -5.27 -23.33
CA SER A 395 7.44 -4.85 -22.83
C SER A 395 7.08 -5.60 -21.55
N TYR A 396 6.75 -4.87 -20.49
CA TYR A 396 6.38 -5.43 -19.19
C TYR A 396 4.93 -5.07 -18.83
N GLU A 397 4.08 -6.08 -18.68
CA GLU A 397 2.69 -5.88 -18.25
C GLU A 397 2.63 -5.49 -16.77
N ILE A 398 1.92 -4.40 -16.49
CA ILE A 398 1.56 -3.93 -15.16
C ILE A 398 0.07 -3.60 -15.14
N ALA A 399 -0.66 -4.16 -14.19
CA ALA A 399 -2.07 -3.87 -13.99
C ALA A 399 -2.28 -2.45 -13.48
N HIS A 400 -3.15 -1.71 -14.15
CA HIS A 400 -3.75 -0.49 -13.65
C HIS A 400 -5.08 -0.81 -12.97
N ILE A 401 -5.30 -0.21 -11.80
CA ILE A 401 -6.57 -0.34 -11.08
C ILE A 401 -6.93 0.96 -10.36
N GLU A 402 -8.19 1.37 -10.46
CA GLU A 402 -8.76 2.45 -9.65
C GLU A 402 -9.13 1.95 -8.26
N THR A 403 -9.25 2.88 -7.32
CA THR A 403 -9.54 2.54 -5.92
C THR A 403 -10.58 3.45 -5.29
N VAL A 404 -11.46 2.85 -4.50
CA VAL A 404 -12.50 3.51 -3.70
C VAL A 404 -12.19 3.31 -2.21
N PRO A 405 -12.78 4.10 -1.29
CA PRO A 405 -12.68 3.77 0.13
C PRO A 405 -13.37 2.42 0.41
N PHE A 406 -12.93 1.76 1.48
CA PHE A 406 -13.66 0.62 2.02
C PHE A 406 -14.95 1.12 2.68
N GLU A 407 -16.00 0.29 2.70
CA GLU A 407 -17.24 0.61 3.40
C GLU A 407 -16.99 0.74 4.91
N ASN A 408 -16.23 -0.21 5.48
CA ASN A 408 -15.92 -0.30 6.89
C ASN A 408 -14.62 -1.11 7.12
N ASN A 409 -14.13 -1.14 8.36
CA ASN A 409 -12.92 -1.88 8.72
C ASN A 409 -13.00 -3.39 8.48
N ALA A 410 -14.19 -4.02 8.56
CA ALA A 410 -14.31 -5.45 8.29
C ALA A 410 -14.01 -5.78 6.82
N GLU A 411 -14.47 -4.92 5.90
CA GLU A 411 -14.14 -5.05 4.47
C GLU A 411 -12.64 -4.85 4.22
N TYR A 412 -12.02 -3.85 4.84
CA TYR A 412 -10.57 -3.64 4.77
C TYR A 412 -9.78 -4.87 5.23
N LEU A 413 -10.12 -5.44 6.39
CA LEU A 413 -9.44 -6.60 6.95
C LEU A 413 -9.57 -7.85 6.05
N LEU A 414 -10.72 -8.05 5.41
CA LEU A 414 -10.91 -9.11 4.43
C LEU A 414 -9.94 -8.96 3.25
N TYR A 415 -9.91 -7.77 2.64
CA TYR A 415 -9.04 -7.49 1.50
C TYR A 415 -7.57 -7.65 1.88
N LYS A 416 -7.19 -7.14 3.05
CA LYS A 416 -5.82 -7.24 3.57
C LYS A 416 -5.40 -8.70 3.78
N ALA A 417 -6.26 -9.51 4.39
CA ALA A 417 -5.99 -10.93 4.64
C ALA A 417 -5.84 -11.74 3.34
N VAL A 418 -6.59 -11.40 2.29
CA VAL A 418 -6.44 -12.02 0.97
C VAL A 418 -5.18 -11.53 0.26
N ALA A 419 -4.86 -10.23 0.35
CA ALA A 419 -3.66 -9.64 -0.25
C ALA A 419 -2.38 -10.22 0.36
N ASP A 420 -2.34 -10.39 1.69
CA ASP A 420 -1.17 -10.92 2.41
C ASP A 420 -0.85 -12.37 2.04
N LYS A 421 -1.83 -13.11 1.50
CA LYS A 421 -1.60 -14.44 0.96
C LYS A 421 -0.92 -14.36 -0.40
N GLN A 422 -1.11 -13.30 -1.20
CA GLN A 422 -0.69 -13.23 -2.61
C GLN A 422 0.82 -13.37 -2.77
N ARG A 423 1.23 -14.04 -3.83
CA ARG A 423 2.66 -14.19 -4.19
C ARG A 423 3.19 -12.90 -4.81
N CYS A 424 2.37 -12.31 -5.68
CA CYS A 424 2.64 -11.14 -6.49
C CYS A 424 1.29 -10.57 -6.93
N LEU A 425 1.15 -9.25 -6.87
CA LEU A 425 0.07 -8.47 -7.47
C LEU A 425 0.68 -7.50 -8.48
N ARG A 426 0.91 -7.97 -9.70
CA ARG A 426 1.50 -7.16 -10.78
C ARG A 426 0.66 -7.18 -12.04
N THR A 427 0.28 -8.34 -12.56
CA THR A 427 -0.42 -8.47 -13.86
C THR A 427 -1.93 -8.50 -13.68
N VAL A 428 -2.68 -8.34 -14.79
CA VAL A 428 -4.14 -8.50 -14.77
C VAL A 428 -4.54 -9.88 -14.25
N ALA A 429 -3.81 -10.93 -14.64
CA ALA A 429 -4.03 -12.29 -14.16
C ALA A 429 -3.85 -12.42 -12.63
N ASP A 430 -2.80 -11.81 -12.07
CA ASP A 430 -2.58 -11.79 -10.61
C ASP A 430 -3.77 -11.16 -9.87
N TRP A 431 -4.29 -10.04 -10.41
CA TRP A 431 -5.41 -9.31 -9.83
C TRP A 431 -6.75 -10.04 -9.98
N LEU A 432 -7.01 -10.66 -11.13
CA LEU A 432 -8.19 -11.51 -11.32
C LEU A 432 -8.20 -12.66 -10.32
N ARG A 433 -7.03 -13.28 -10.06
CA ARG A 433 -6.89 -14.29 -9.02
C ARG A 433 -7.20 -13.73 -7.63
N PHE A 434 -6.70 -12.54 -7.32
CA PHE A 434 -6.99 -11.86 -6.06
C PHE A 434 -8.49 -11.62 -5.88
N PHE A 435 -9.20 -11.12 -6.89
CA PHE A 435 -10.65 -10.91 -6.82
C PHE A 435 -11.43 -12.22 -6.63
N ASN A 436 -11.02 -13.30 -7.31
CA ASN A 436 -11.59 -14.62 -7.09
C ASN A 436 -11.36 -15.11 -5.65
N ASP A 437 -10.18 -14.89 -5.08
CA ASP A 437 -9.89 -15.25 -3.68
C ASP A 437 -10.77 -14.44 -2.69
N ILE A 438 -11.12 -13.20 -3.01
CA ILE A 438 -12.09 -12.38 -2.24
C ILE A 438 -13.49 -12.99 -2.31
N GLU A 439 -14.01 -13.25 -3.51
CA GLU A 439 -15.35 -13.83 -3.74
C GLU A 439 -15.50 -15.19 -3.04
N CYS A 440 -14.47 -16.03 -3.12
CA CYS A 440 -14.41 -17.31 -2.43
C CYS A 440 -14.42 -17.14 -0.90
N SER A 441 -13.64 -16.19 -0.37
CA SER A 441 -13.59 -15.90 1.07
C SER A 441 -14.95 -15.42 1.59
N LEU A 442 -15.66 -14.58 0.84
CA LEU A 442 -17.02 -14.12 1.15
C LEU A 442 -18.04 -15.26 1.12
N SER A 443 -17.87 -16.21 0.20
CA SER A 443 -18.78 -17.34 0.02
C SER A 443 -18.47 -18.54 0.92
N GLY A 444 -17.39 -18.48 1.72
CA GLY A 444 -16.91 -19.61 2.53
C GLY A 444 -16.40 -20.79 1.70
N VAL A 445 -16.09 -20.57 0.43
CA VAL A 445 -15.58 -21.59 -0.50
C VAL A 445 -14.06 -21.48 -0.59
N ALA A 446 -13.37 -22.61 -0.74
CA ALA A 446 -11.94 -22.58 -1.01
C ALA A 446 -11.69 -22.15 -2.45
N SER A 447 -10.85 -21.12 -2.67
CA SER A 447 -10.47 -20.65 -4.02
C SER A 447 -9.56 -21.61 -4.80
N GLY A 448 -9.40 -22.84 -4.31
CA GLY A 448 -8.49 -23.83 -4.86
C GLY A 448 -7.01 -23.46 -4.68
N PRO A 449 -6.07 -24.37 -4.99
CA PRO A 449 -4.65 -24.01 -5.05
C PRO A 449 -4.40 -22.95 -6.15
N ARG A 450 -3.22 -22.32 -6.13
CA ARG A 450 -2.85 -21.25 -7.08
C ARG A 450 -2.25 -21.85 -8.34
N GLU A 451 -2.41 -21.25 -9.52
CA GLU A 451 -1.88 -21.70 -10.83
C GLU A 451 -0.35 -21.95 -10.94
N ASP A 452 0.32 -22.11 -9.81
CA ASP A 452 1.52 -22.92 -9.72
C ASP A 452 1.33 -24.35 -10.27
N GLU A 453 2.46 -25.01 -10.43
CA GLU A 453 2.54 -26.36 -10.96
C GLU A 453 1.72 -27.38 -10.14
N ASN A 454 1.59 -27.22 -8.82
CA ASN A 454 0.80 -28.12 -7.99
C ASN A 454 -0.70 -27.98 -8.26
N TYR A 455 -1.16 -26.78 -8.63
CA TYR A 455 -2.55 -26.57 -9.05
C TYR A 455 -2.84 -27.09 -10.43
N ARG A 456 -1.98 -26.82 -11.42
CA ARG A 456 -2.12 -27.42 -12.75
C ARG A 456 -2.15 -28.95 -12.63
N TRP A 457 -1.31 -29.50 -11.74
CA TRP A 457 -1.33 -30.90 -11.37
C TRP A 457 -2.62 -31.34 -10.67
N LYS A 458 -3.21 -30.52 -9.78
CA LYS A 458 -4.53 -30.81 -9.19
C LYS A 458 -5.63 -30.78 -10.23
N CYS A 459 -5.71 -29.76 -11.08
CA CYS A 459 -6.71 -29.65 -12.14
C CYS A 459 -6.61 -30.84 -13.09
N PHE A 460 -5.39 -31.21 -13.50
CA PHE A 460 -5.13 -32.39 -14.30
C PHE A 460 -5.67 -33.67 -13.64
N LYS A 461 -5.30 -33.92 -12.38
CA LYS A 461 -5.80 -35.09 -11.62
C LYS A 461 -7.31 -35.06 -11.39
N ASP A 462 -7.90 -33.90 -11.13
CA ASP A 462 -9.31 -33.76 -10.85
C ASP A 462 -10.16 -33.96 -12.11
N CYS A 463 -9.68 -33.56 -13.29
CA CYS A 463 -10.28 -33.94 -14.58
C CYS A 463 -10.30 -35.46 -14.74
N ILE A 464 -9.19 -36.15 -14.45
CA ILE A 464 -9.13 -37.62 -14.48
C ILE A 464 -10.05 -38.25 -13.44
N ALA A 465 -10.07 -37.73 -12.21
CA ALA A 465 -10.94 -38.25 -11.15
C ALA A 465 -12.42 -38.08 -11.48
N GLY A 466 -12.82 -36.92 -12.03
CA GLY A 466 -14.19 -36.66 -12.43
C GLY A 466 -14.64 -37.55 -13.58
N HIS A 467 -13.75 -37.82 -14.55
CA HIS A 467 -14.01 -38.81 -15.58
C HIS A 467 -14.19 -40.22 -15.01
N ARG A 468 -13.29 -40.65 -14.12
CA ARG A 468 -13.40 -41.94 -13.41
C ARG A 468 -14.65 -42.05 -12.52
N ALA A 469 -15.23 -40.92 -12.13
CA ALA A 469 -16.48 -40.82 -11.37
C ALA A 469 -17.73 -40.70 -12.27
N GLY A 470 -17.59 -40.65 -13.60
CA GLY A 470 -18.68 -40.51 -14.55
C GLY A 470 -19.29 -39.10 -14.63
N MET A 471 -18.52 -38.06 -14.24
CA MET A 471 -18.98 -36.66 -14.30
C MET A 471 -18.85 -36.06 -15.71
N TRP A 472 -17.88 -36.54 -16.50
CA TRP A 472 -17.58 -36.12 -17.87
C TRP A 472 -16.71 -37.17 -18.58
N ASP A 473 -16.57 -37.06 -19.90
CA ASP A 473 -15.87 -38.04 -20.72
C ASP A 473 -14.47 -37.57 -21.14
N ILE A 474 -13.53 -38.50 -21.18
CA ILE A 474 -12.18 -38.29 -21.73
C ILE A 474 -11.95 -39.38 -22.78
N PRO A 475 -12.15 -39.09 -24.08
CA PRO A 475 -12.28 -40.13 -25.12
C PRO A 475 -11.15 -41.15 -25.17
N TYR A 476 -9.89 -40.72 -24.98
CA TYR A 476 -8.76 -41.64 -24.98
C TYR A 476 -8.89 -42.70 -23.88
N LEU A 477 -9.34 -42.30 -22.68
CA LEU A 477 -9.46 -43.20 -21.54
C LEU A 477 -10.59 -44.23 -21.70
N ASP A 478 -11.55 -43.98 -22.59
CA ASP A 478 -12.65 -44.89 -22.91
C ASP A 478 -12.34 -45.82 -24.09
N THR A 479 -11.19 -45.67 -24.75
CA THR A 479 -10.79 -46.52 -25.89
C THR A 479 -10.77 -48.00 -25.49
N GLN A 480 -11.51 -48.81 -26.23
CA GLN A 480 -11.66 -50.24 -25.97
C GLN A 480 -10.31 -50.98 -26.12
N GLY A 481 -10.00 -51.87 -25.18
CA GLY A 481 -8.75 -52.65 -25.19
C GLY A 481 -7.53 -51.97 -24.54
N LEU A 482 -7.60 -50.69 -24.16
CA LEU A 482 -6.50 -50.05 -23.45
C LEU A 482 -6.28 -50.65 -22.05
N SER A 483 -5.08 -51.17 -21.82
CA SER A 483 -4.61 -51.55 -20.48
C SER A 483 -4.44 -50.32 -19.60
N VAL A 484 -4.51 -50.49 -18.27
CA VAL A 484 -4.26 -49.38 -17.33
C VAL A 484 -2.84 -48.84 -17.47
N LYS A 485 -1.86 -49.68 -17.86
CA LYS A 485 -0.48 -49.24 -18.11
C LYS A 485 -0.44 -48.21 -19.24
N GLN A 486 -1.10 -48.49 -20.37
CA GLN A 486 -1.18 -47.57 -21.51
C GLN A 486 -1.91 -46.27 -21.16
N LYS A 487 -3.00 -46.34 -20.38
CA LYS A 487 -3.70 -45.14 -19.89
C LYS A 487 -2.80 -44.26 -19.02
N VAL A 488 -2.02 -44.87 -18.11
CA VAL A 488 -1.07 -44.14 -17.26
C VAL A 488 0.07 -43.53 -18.07
N GLU A 489 0.61 -44.26 -19.06
CA GLU A 489 1.68 -43.77 -19.94
C GLU A 489 1.23 -42.58 -20.78
N TRP A 490 0.02 -42.62 -21.34
CA TRP A 490 -0.56 -41.49 -22.06
C TRP A 490 -0.81 -40.30 -21.14
N LEU A 491 -1.37 -40.50 -19.94
CA LEU A 491 -1.57 -39.41 -18.98
C LEU A 491 -0.27 -38.78 -18.53
N GLN A 492 0.79 -39.57 -18.41
CA GLN A 492 2.13 -39.04 -18.13
C GLN A 492 2.69 -38.27 -19.33
N SER A 493 2.41 -38.67 -20.58
CA SER A 493 2.92 -37.97 -21.77
C SER A 493 2.26 -36.62 -22.00
N ILE A 494 1.00 -36.44 -21.58
CA ILE A 494 0.27 -35.16 -21.69
C ILE A 494 0.33 -34.30 -20.41
N ASN A 495 1.12 -34.72 -19.43
CA ASN A 495 1.33 -34.01 -18.17
C ASN A 495 2.34 -32.87 -18.35
N GLU A 496 1.88 -31.62 -18.21
CA GLU A 496 2.71 -30.40 -18.33
C GLU A 496 3.37 -29.98 -17.00
N CYS A 497 3.33 -30.83 -15.97
CA CYS A 497 3.88 -30.57 -14.64
C CYS A 497 5.16 -31.40 -14.41
N PRO A 498 6.35 -30.88 -14.75
CA PRO A 498 7.61 -31.64 -14.76
C PRO A 498 8.08 -32.15 -13.37
N SER A 499 7.70 -31.47 -12.29
CA SER A 499 7.97 -31.86 -10.91
C SER A 499 7.05 -32.98 -10.39
N HIS A 500 6.07 -33.41 -11.20
CA HIS A 500 5.08 -34.41 -10.82
C HIS A 500 5.06 -35.60 -11.79
N VAL A 501 4.92 -36.81 -11.23
CA VAL A 501 4.83 -38.06 -11.99
C VAL A 501 3.43 -38.66 -11.84
N PHE A 502 2.73 -38.80 -12.96
CA PHE A 502 1.54 -39.61 -13.10
C PHE A 502 1.94 -41.08 -13.25
N ASN A 503 1.62 -41.87 -12.22
CA ASN A 503 1.94 -43.29 -12.18
C ASN A 503 0.73 -44.10 -11.73
N ARG A 504 0.87 -45.42 -11.67
CA ARG A 504 -0.22 -46.32 -11.28
C ARG A 504 -0.81 -45.99 -9.90
N LYS A 505 0.03 -45.60 -8.93
CA LYS A 505 -0.42 -45.21 -7.59
C LYS A 505 -1.31 -43.96 -7.63
N THR A 506 -0.97 -42.97 -8.47
CA THR A 506 -1.82 -41.80 -8.68
C THR A 506 -3.15 -42.21 -9.32
N TRP A 507 -3.11 -43.01 -10.39
CA TRP A 507 -4.32 -43.51 -11.06
C TRP A 507 -5.30 -44.21 -10.11
N ASP A 508 -4.82 -45.14 -9.28
CA ASP A 508 -5.66 -45.90 -8.36
C ASP A 508 -6.28 -44.98 -7.29
N LYS A 509 -5.53 -43.99 -6.79
CA LYS A 509 -6.02 -43.00 -5.82
C LYS A 509 -7.18 -42.15 -6.36
N LEU A 510 -7.18 -41.84 -7.65
CA LEU A 510 -8.20 -40.98 -8.28
C LEU A 510 -9.57 -41.67 -8.44
N SER A 511 -9.66 -42.99 -8.20
CA SER A 511 -10.96 -43.69 -8.07
C SER A 511 -11.53 -43.71 -6.65
N GLU A 512 -10.79 -43.25 -5.64
CA GLU A 512 -11.27 -43.33 -4.27
C GLU A 512 -12.43 -42.36 -4.02
N LYS A 513 -13.51 -42.84 -3.38
CA LYS A 513 -14.67 -42.02 -2.99
C LYS A 513 -14.27 -40.82 -2.11
N SER A 514 -13.21 -40.95 -1.31
CA SER A 514 -12.65 -39.89 -0.46
C SER A 514 -12.02 -38.75 -1.27
N TYR A 515 -11.46 -39.06 -2.45
CA TYR A 515 -10.86 -38.09 -3.36
C TYR A 515 -11.94 -37.39 -4.20
N ILE A 516 -12.90 -38.16 -4.74
CA ILE A 516 -13.98 -37.66 -5.60
C ILE A 516 -14.78 -36.53 -4.92
N LYS A 517 -14.98 -36.60 -3.60
CA LYS A 517 -15.65 -35.54 -2.80
C LYS A 517 -14.92 -34.19 -2.77
N LYS A 518 -13.67 -34.12 -3.25
CA LYS A 518 -12.78 -32.94 -3.17
C LYS A 518 -12.38 -32.41 -4.56
N ILE A 519 -13.08 -32.86 -5.61
CA ILE A 519 -12.89 -32.39 -6.98
C ILE A 519 -13.30 -30.90 -7.05
N LEU A 520 -12.53 -30.12 -7.80
CA LEU A 520 -12.84 -28.70 -8.06
C LEU A 520 -14.09 -28.54 -8.93
N PRO A 521 -14.84 -27.42 -8.82
CA PRO A 521 -15.97 -27.11 -9.68
C PRO A 521 -15.64 -27.18 -11.19
N TYR A 522 -16.62 -27.54 -12.03
CA TYR A 522 -16.44 -27.69 -13.48
C TYR A 522 -15.89 -26.41 -14.15
N ASP A 523 -16.40 -25.23 -13.78
CA ASP A 523 -15.96 -23.95 -14.35
C ASP A 523 -14.45 -23.69 -14.17
N ILE A 524 -13.86 -24.23 -13.10
CA ILE A 524 -12.42 -24.17 -12.86
C ILE A 524 -11.64 -25.17 -13.72
N LEU A 525 -12.23 -26.33 -13.96
CA LEU A 525 -11.59 -27.45 -14.67
C LEU A 525 -11.73 -27.36 -16.19
N LYS A 526 -12.67 -26.54 -16.70
CA LYS A 526 -13.09 -26.48 -18.09
C LYS A 526 -11.92 -26.43 -19.08
N ASP A 527 -11.03 -25.45 -18.96
CA ASP A 527 -9.90 -25.28 -19.90
C ASP A 527 -8.92 -26.45 -19.86
N THR A 528 -8.66 -26.99 -18.66
CA THR A 528 -7.79 -28.16 -18.49
C THR A 528 -8.42 -29.40 -19.10
N LEU A 529 -9.73 -29.57 -18.92
CA LEU A 529 -10.49 -30.68 -19.49
C LEU A 529 -10.55 -30.59 -21.01
N GLU A 530 -10.86 -29.42 -21.57
CA GLU A 530 -10.88 -29.17 -23.02
C GLU A 530 -9.52 -29.49 -23.65
N ARG A 531 -8.41 -29.13 -22.99
CA ARG A 531 -7.05 -29.51 -23.42
C ARG A 531 -6.82 -31.03 -23.38
N ILE A 532 -7.19 -31.71 -22.28
CA ILE A 532 -7.02 -33.17 -22.18
C ILE A 532 -7.84 -33.88 -23.26
N VAL A 533 -9.06 -33.41 -23.51
CA VAL A 533 -9.95 -33.94 -24.54
C VAL A 533 -9.39 -33.68 -25.94
N SER A 534 -8.84 -32.50 -26.23
CA SER A 534 -8.25 -32.20 -27.54
C SER A 534 -7.00 -33.05 -27.85
N LEU A 535 -6.29 -33.50 -26.82
CA LEU A 535 -5.16 -34.43 -26.92
C LEU A 535 -5.57 -35.91 -27.00
N SER A 536 -6.87 -36.20 -26.98
CA SER A 536 -7.42 -37.55 -27.15
C SER A 536 -7.56 -37.89 -28.64
N SER A 537 -6.45 -38.01 -29.37
CA SER A 537 -6.43 -38.60 -30.70
C SER A 537 -6.33 -40.14 -30.63
N ALA A 538 -7.17 -40.84 -31.40
CA ALA A 538 -7.31 -42.29 -31.38
C ALA A 538 -5.99 -43.00 -31.75
N PRO A 539 -5.57 -44.07 -31.03
CA PRO A 539 -4.43 -44.88 -31.46
C PRO A 539 -4.82 -45.73 -32.68
N GLU A 540 -4.02 -45.69 -33.76
CA GLU A 540 -4.03 -46.73 -34.80
C GLU A 540 -3.55 -48.04 -34.17
N LEU A 541 -4.39 -49.07 -34.21
CA LEU A 541 -4.03 -50.44 -33.80
C LEU A 541 -3.27 -51.09 -34.96
N GLU A 542 -1.97 -51.33 -34.81
CA GLU A 542 -1.23 -52.25 -35.67
C GLU A 542 -1.79 -53.67 -35.47
N GLU A 543 -2.46 -54.20 -36.50
CA GLU A 543 -2.79 -55.62 -36.60
C GLU A 543 -1.50 -56.42 -36.81
N ALA A 544 -1.15 -57.27 -35.85
CA ALA A 544 -0.08 -58.25 -36.02
C ALA A 544 -0.54 -59.36 -37.00
N GLU A 545 0.01 -59.36 -38.21
CA GLU A 545 -0.10 -60.49 -39.14
C GLU A 545 0.51 -61.76 -38.54
N ALA A 546 -0.30 -62.82 -38.47
CA ALA A 546 0.16 -64.16 -38.13
C ALA A 546 0.79 -64.80 -39.37
N ASP A 547 2.10 -64.96 -39.34
CA ASP A 547 2.88 -65.59 -40.41
C ASP A 547 2.71 -67.13 -40.36
N LEU A 548 1.92 -67.65 -41.30
CA LEU A 548 1.80 -69.08 -41.61
C LEU A 548 2.77 -69.41 -42.75
N THR A 549 3.93 -69.96 -42.43
CA THR A 549 4.76 -70.66 -43.42
C THR A 549 5.01 -72.11 -43.02
N THR A 550 4.41 -72.96 -43.85
CA THR A 550 4.64 -74.38 -44.06
C THR A 550 6.10 -74.75 -44.23
N ASN A 551 6.55 -75.87 -43.63
CA ASN A 551 7.58 -76.69 -44.24
C ASN A 551 7.29 -78.18 -44.00
N ARG A 552 7.03 -78.89 -45.10
CA ARG A 552 6.98 -80.35 -45.21
C ARG A 552 8.40 -80.90 -45.28
N ASP A 553 8.62 -81.97 -44.51
CA ASP A 553 9.45 -83.15 -44.77
C ASP A 553 10.78 -83.00 -45.53
N VAL A 554 11.89 -83.34 -44.85
CA VAL A 554 12.85 -84.37 -45.33
C VAL A 554 13.43 -85.11 -44.14
N ALA A 555 13.42 -86.43 -44.24
CA ALA A 555 13.91 -87.40 -43.27
C ALA A 555 15.44 -87.61 -43.31
N ILE A 556 15.91 -88.41 -42.35
CA ILE A 556 17.04 -89.37 -42.39
C ILE A 556 18.25 -89.04 -41.48
N CYS A 557 18.31 -89.86 -40.42
CA CYS A 557 19.43 -90.58 -39.80
C CYS A 557 20.74 -89.90 -39.35
N ASN A 558 20.98 -90.13 -38.06
CA ASN A 558 22.14 -90.77 -37.44
C ASN A 558 23.42 -89.97 -37.13
N THR A 559 23.79 -90.11 -35.84
CA THR A 559 25.14 -90.20 -35.25
C THR A 559 26.03 -88.97 -35.43
N THR A 560 26.52 -88.31 -34.39
CA THR A 560 27.14 -88.81 -33.15
C THR A 560 27.12 -87.73 -32.09
#